data_AF-A0A2V5P005-F1
#
_entry.id   AF-A0A2V5P005-F1
#
_cell.length_a   1.000
_cell.length_b   1.000
_cell.length_c   1.000
_cell.angle_alpha   90.00
_cell.angle_beta   90.00
_cell.angle_gamma   90.00
#
_symmetry.space_group_name_H-M   'P 1'
#
loop_
_entity.id
_entity.type
_entity.pdbx_description
1 polymer ?
#
loop_
_entity_poly.entity_id
_entity_poly.type
_entity_poly.pdbx_seq_one_letter_code
_entity_poly.pdbx_strand_id
1 'polypeptide(L)'
;MKTIVVALISVALMGGSVTAATAPRNLAGIPVAREALLRIVSPKFYRSLLISPVEGWIVARGDLANNHLRGVKVIHSELDGRYDALASELASNLQVLDKTYVQTGIHSPAVLVHLLIYQIADGKLAISFAHFDETGGNQLRYSGAAWMAVEKAPNRWVTIEPRRLSPHELRGPRTYTIAVETPNSVRSLRGNGPPPIGSSVQIQASPNMITHTIRER
;
A
#
# COMPACT_ATOMS: atom_id res chain seq x y z
N MET A 1 -22.85 -26.17 -71.36
CA MET A 1 -23.49 -25.25 -70.39
C MET A 1 -22.62 -25.23 -69.14
N LYS A 2 -22.23 -24.03 -68.70
CA LYS A 2 -21.05 -23.75 -67.88
C LYS A 2 -21.56 -23.06 -66.61
N THR A 3 -21.50 -23.72 -65.47
CA THR A 3 -21.77 -23.11 -64.15
C THR A 3 -20.50 -23.22 -63.32
N ILE A 4 -19.79 -22.10 -63.25
CA ILE A 4 -18.66 -21.88 -62.36
C ILE A 4 -19.24 -21.33 -61.06
N VAL A 5 -19.16 -22.09 -59.97
CA VAL A 5 -19.44 -21.59 -58.62
C VAL A 5 -18.12 -21.13 -58.03
N VAL A 6 -17.92 -19.82 -57.93
CA VAL A 6 -16.80 -19.21 -57.21
C VAL A 6 -17.21 -19.09 -55.74
N ALA A 7 -16.61 -19.90 -54.87
CA ALA A 7 -16.72 -19.74 -53.44
C ALA A 7 -15.68 -18.70 -52.97
N LEU A 8 -16.16 -17.53 -52.52
CA LEU A 8 -15.35 -16.53 -51.82
C LEU A 8 -14.98 -17.05 -50.44
N ILE A 9 -13.69 -17.35 -50.21
CA ILE A 9 -13.14 -17.62 -48.89
C ILE A 9 -12.74 -16.28 -48.28
N SER A 10 -13.58 -15.77 -47.40
CA SER A 10 -13.25 -14.63 -46.52
C SER A 10 -12.25 -15.08 -45.46
N VAL A 11 -10.97 -14.81 -45.68
CA VAL A 11 -9.94 -14.97 -44.64
C VAL A 11 -10.10 -13.82 -43.65
N ALA A 12 -10.66 -14.13 -42.49
CA ALA A 12 -10.70 -13.23 -41.35
C ALA A 12 -9.26 -12.98 -40.87
N LEU A 13 -8.74 -11.77 -41.10
CA LEU A 13 -7.55 -11.29 -40.40
C LEU A 13 -7.89 -11.17 -38.91
N MET A 14 -7.54 -12.19 -38.13
CA MET A 14 -7.39 -12.03 -36.69
C MET A 14 -6.20 -11.09 -36.47
N GLY A 15 -6.50 -9.81 -36.24
CA GLY A 15 -5.56 -8.85 -35.70
C GLY A 15 -5.15 -9.30 -34.30
N GLY A 16 -4.08 -10.08 -34.22
CA GLY A 16 -3.37 -10.29 -32.96
C GLY A 16 -2.83 -8.94 -32.51
N SER A 17 -3.47 -8.32 -31.53
CA SER A 17 -2.90 -7.19 -30.82
C SER A 17 -1.65 -7.69 -30.10
N VAL A 18 -0.48 -7.47 -30.70
CA VAL A 18 0.79 -7.56 -29.98
C VAL A 18 0.83 -6.35 -29.06
N THR A 19 0.35 -6.52 -27.82
CA THR A 19 0.44 -5.50 -26.79
C THR A 19 1.90 -5.33 -26.39
N ALA A 20 2.41 -4.11 -26.56
CA ALA A 20 3.74 -3.77 -26.10
C ALA A 20 3.75 -3.82 -24.56
N ALA A 21 4.46 -4.79 -24.00
CA ALA A 21 4.79 -4.79 -22.58
C ALA A 21 5.40 -3.43 -22.22
N THR A 22 4.78 -2.71 -21.28
CA THR A 22 5.30 -1.41 -20.86
C THR A 22 6.72 -1.59 -20.34
N ALA A 23 7.67 -0.84 -20.89
CA ALA A 23 9.07 -0.99 -20.54
C ALA A 23 9.26 -0.87 -19.02
N PRO A 24 10.07 -1.75 -18.39
CA PRO A 24 10.30 -1.71 -16.96
C PRO A 24 10.81 -0.33 -16.57
N ARG A 25 10.04 0.36 -15.73
CA ARG A 25 10.39 1.70 -15.25
C ARG A 25 10.97 1.59 -13.85
N ASN A 26 11.82 2.54 -13.49
CA ASN A 26 12.24 2.68 -12.11
C ASN A 26 11.23 3.53 -11.32
N LEU A 27 11.39 3.59 -10.00
CA LEU A 27 10.52 4.38 -9.12
C LEU A 27 10.46 5.87 -9.50
N ALA A 28 11.46 6.41 -10.20
CA ALA A 28 11.50 7.81 -10.63
C ALA A 28 10.45 8.13 -11.70
N GLY A 29 9.96 7.12 -12.44
CA GLY A 29 8.88 7.28 -13.41
C GLY A 29 7.47 7.26 -12.81
N ILE A 30 7.34 7.17 -11.49
CA ILE A 30 6.04 7.07 -10.80
C ILE A 30 5.87 8.28 -9.88
N PRO A 31 4.92 9.19 -10.16
CA PRO A 31 4.64 10.33 -9.31
C PRO A 31 4.34 9.91 -7.87
N VAL A 32 4.83 10.69 -6.90
CA VAL A 32 4.56 10.52 -5.45
C VAL A 32 5.20 9.29 -4.79
N ALA A 33 5.47 8.23 -5.55
CA ALA A 33 5.93 6.96 -4.99
C ALA A 33 7.30 7.08 -4.29
N ARG A 34 8.19 7.93 -4.82
CA ARG A 34 9.52 8.16 -4.24
C ARG A 34 9.43 8.76 -2.84
N GLU A 35 8.70 9.86 -2.70
CA GLU A 35 8.55 10.60 -1.44
C GLU A 35 7.75 9.80 -0.41
N ALA A 36 6.69 9.11 -0.86
CA ALA A 36 5.86 8.28 0.00
C ALA A 36 6.64 7.08 0.54
N LEU A 37 7.27 6.29 -0.33
CA LEU A 37 7.99 5.08 0.09
C LEU A 37 9.21 5.41 0.94
N LEU A 38 9.93 6.50 0.68
CA LEU A 38 11.04 6.95 1.52
C LEU A 38 10.64 7.09 2.99
N ARG A 39 9.39 7.47 3.26
CA ARG A 39 8.86 7.71 4.61
C ARG A 39 8.22 6.46 5.22
N ILE A 40 7.60 5.63 4.38
CA ILE A 40 6.81 4.49 4.85
C ILE A 40 7.67 3.25 5.09
N VAL A 41 8.66 2.97 4.23
CA VAL A 41 9.49 1.76 4.33
C VAL A 41 10.85 2.02 4.98
N SER A 42 11.54 0.96 5.40
CA SER A 42 12.88 1.11 5.99
C SER A 42 13.90 1.67 4.97
N PRO A 43 14.90 2.46 5.38
CA PRO A 43 15.88 3.02 4.45
C PRO A 43 16.65 1.98 3.62
N LYS A 44 16.96 0.82 4.23
CA LYS A 44 17.63 -0.29 3.52
C LYS A 44 16.74 -0.86 2.42
N PHE A 45 15.47 -1.10 2.73
CA PHE A 45 14.51 -1.63 1.75
C PHE A 45 14.22 -0.61 0.66
N TYR A 46 14.05 0.68 1.01
CA TYR A 46 13.85 1.75 0.05
C TYR A 46 14.97 1.81 -1.00
N ARG A 47 16.24 1.67 -0.60
CA ARG A 47 17.37 1.60 -1.55
C ARG A 47 17.24 0.42 -2.52
N SER A 48 16.77 -0.73 -2.06
CA SER A 48 16.48 -1.87 -2.94
C SER A 48 15.35 -1.56 -3.92
N LEU A 49 14.29 -0.85 -3.50
CA LEU A 49 13.19 -0.46 -4.38
C LEU A 49 13.59 0.53 -5.47
N LEU A 50 14.58 1.39 -5.21
CA LEU A 50 15.07 2.36 -6.20
C LEU A 50 15.74 1.70 -7.42
N ILE A 51 16.38 0.56 -7.21
CA ILE A 51 17.10 -0.18 -8.26
C ILE A 51 16.29 -1.32 -8.85
N SER A 52 15.20 -1.73 -8.19
CA SER A 52 14.36 -2.82 -8.65
C SER A 52 13.41 -2.35 -9.76
N PRO A 53 13.27 -3.08 -10.86
CA PRO A 53 12.35 -2.72 -11.94
C PRO A 53 10.90 -2.83 -11.48
N VAL A 54 10.11 -1.79 -11.76
CA VAL A 54 8.66 -1.81 -11.62
C VAL A 54 8.07 -2.33 -12.93
N GLU A 55 7.44 -3.50 -12.85
CA GLU A 55 6.75 -4.16 -13.97
C GLU A 55 5.39 -3.51 -14.22
N GLY A 56 4.69 -3.08 -13.16
CA GLY A 56 3.37 -2.47 -13.29
C GLY A 56 3.01 -1.52 -12.16
N TRP A 57 2.19 -0.54 -12.51
CA TRP A 57 1.65 0.45 -11.61
C TRP A 57 0.13 0.58 -11.79
N ILE A 58 -0.61 0.40 -10.69
CA ILE A 58 -2.06 0.51 -10.63
C ILE A 58 -2.42 1.56 -9.58
N VAL A 59 -3.45 2.36 -9.83
CA VAL A 59 -3.99 3.34 -8.86
C VAL A 59 -5.48 3.15 -8.72
N ALA A 60 -5.92 2.90 -7.50
CA ALA A 60 -7.31 2.96 -7.10
C ALA A 60 -7.59 4.26 -6.34
N ARG A 61 -8.77 4.83 -6.54
CA ARG A 61 -9.27 6.02 -5.83
C ARG A 61 -10.56 5.67 -5.12
N GLY A 62 -10.72 6.14 -3.89
CA GLY A 62 -11.99 6.09 -3.16
C GLY A 62 -12.18 7.31 -2.28
N ASP A 63 -13.43 7.58 -1.90
CA ASP A 63 -13.77 8.69 -1.01
C ASP A 63 -13.78 8.19 0.44
N LEU A 64 -13.10 8.90 1.34
CA LEU A 64 -13.04 8.55 2.74
C LEU A 64 -14.38 8.84 3.42
N ALA A 65 -15.07 7.81 3.87
CA ALA A 65 -16.27 7.92 4.67
C ALA A 65 -16.08 7.16 5.99
N ASN A 66 -16.26 7.86 7.12
CA ASN A 66 -15.85 7.40 8.45
C ASN A 66 -14.33 7.13 8.48
N ASN A 67 -13.94 5.86 8.44
CA ASN A 67 -12.56 5.37 8.48
C ASN A 67 -12.24 4.42 7.32
N HIS A 68 -13.14 4.27 6.33
CA HIS A 68 -12.96 3.39 5.18
C HIS A 68 -13.15 4.14 3.86
N LEU A 69 -12.64 3.58 2.77
CA LEU A 69 -12.91 4.10 1.44
C LEU A 69 -14.25 3.59 0.90
N ARG A 70 -15.02 4.47 0.27
CA ARG A 70 -16.24 4.17 -0.48
C ARG A 70 -16.06 4.54 -1.94
N GLY A 71 -16.86 3.93 -2.82
CA GLY A 71 -16.83 4.23 -4.25
C GLY A 71 -15.48 3.94 -4.91
N VAL A 72 -14.77 2.91 -4.43
CA VAL A 72 -13.45 2.54 -4.93
C VAL A 72 -13.51 2.23 -6.42
N LYS A 73 -12.65 2.91 -7.20
CA LYS A 73 -12.49 2.71 -8.64
C LYS A 73 -11.02 2.73 -9.04
N VAL A 74 -10.64 1.89 -9.99
CA VAL A 74 -9.31 1.96 -10.60
C VAL A 74 -9.29 3.14 -11.58
N ILE A 75 -8.36 4.07 -11.38
CA ILE A 75 -8.19 5.28 -12.21
C ILE A 75 -6.95 5.21 -13.10
N HIS A 76 -6.03 4.30 -12.80
CA HIS A 76 -4.84 3.99 -13.61
C HIS A 76 -4.58 2.49 -13.53
N SER A 77 -4.39 1.85 -14.67
CA SER A 77 -4.17 0.41 -14.77
C SER A 77 -3.07 0.11 -15.80
N GLU A 78 -2.28 -0.91 -15.50
CA GLU A 78 -1.20 -1.44 -16.33
C GLU A 78 -1.25 -2.96 -16.31
N LEU A 79 -0.49 -3.59 -17.21
CA LEU A 79 -0.42 -5.05 -17.35
C LEU A 79 -1.81 -5.65 -17.65
N ASP A 80 -2.53 -5.00 -18.57
CA ASP A 80 -3.84 -5.39 -19.08
C ASP A 80 -4.89 -5.64 -17.98
N GLY A 81 -4.83 -4.86 -16.89
CA GLY A 81 -5.78 -4.95 -15.78
C GLY A 81 -5.60 -6.17 -14.87
N ARG A 82 -4.51 -6.94 -15.05
CA ARG A 82 -4.25 -8.18 -14.30
C ARG A 82 -4.30 -8.00 -12.78
N TYR A 83 -3.97 -6.81 -12.27
CA TYR A 83 -3.91 -6.53 -10.83
C TYR A 83 -4.97 -5.54 -10.34
N ASP A 84 -5.96 -5.19 -11.17
CA ASP A 84 -7.02 -4.23 -10.82
C ASP A 84 -7.88 -4.72 -9.65
N ALA A 85 -8.19 -6.02 -9.64
CA ALA A 85 -8.93 -6.66 -8.57
C ALA A 85 -8.18 -6.57 -7.23
N LEU A 86 -6.85 -6.80 -7.25
CA LEU A 86 -6.01 -6.69 -6.06
C LEU A 86 -5.94 -5.24 -5.56
N ALA A 87 -5.77 -4.27 -6.46
CA ALA A 87 -5.74 -2.86 -6.09
C ALA A 87 -7.07 -2.40 -5.48
N SER A 88 -8.19 -2.83 -6.05
CA SER A 88 -9.53 -2.52 -5.56
C SER A 88 -9.81 -3.13 -4.19
N GLU A 89 -9.38 -4.39 -3.98
CA GLU A 89 -9.48 -5.07 -2.69
C GLU A 89 -8.66 -4.35 -1.61
N LEU A 90 -7.39 -4.01 -1.91
CA LEU A 90 -6.51 -3.28 -1.00
C LEU A 90 -7.07 -1.91 -0.63
N ALA A 91 -7.63 -1.19 -1.60
CA ALA A 91 -8.26 0.09 -1.35
C ALA A 91 -9.54 -0.03 -0.51
N SER A 92 -10.34 -1.08 -0.74
CA SER A 92 -11.55 -1.34 0.05
C SER A 92 -11.23 -1.75 1.49
N ASN A 93 -10.10 -2.41 1.69
CA ASN A 93 -9.62 -2.86 3.01
C ASN A 93 -8.74 -1.82 3.72
N LEU A 94 -8.48 -0.65 3.12
CA LEU A 94 -7.74 0.42 3.77
C LEU A 94 -8.56 0.98 4.94
N GLN A 95 -7.92 1.10 6.10
CA GLN A 95 -8.46 1.77 7.28
C GLN A 95 -7.69 3.05 7.60
N VAL A 96 -8.39 4.16 7.74
CA VAL A 96 -7.81 5.45 8.17
C VAL A 96 -7.99 5.58 9.67
N LEU A 97 -6.92 5.44 10.44
CA LEU A 97 -6.98 5.40 11.91
C LEU A 97 -6.95 6.78 12.56
N ASP A 98 -6.19 7.70 11.99
CA ASP A 98 -6.07 9.06 12.50
C ASP A 98 -5.91 10.02 11.32
N LYS A 99 -6.82 11.01 11.28
CA LYS A 99 -6.74 12.17 10.41
C LYS A 99 -6.61 13.39 11.30
N THR A 100 -5.39 13.64 11.79
CA THR A 100 -5.08 14.90 12.51
C THR A 100 -4.91 16.04 11.51
N TYR A 101 -5.95 16.34 10.73
CA TYR A 101 -6.03 17.54 9.89
C TYR A 101 -7.39 18.17 10.12
N VAL A 102 -7.39 19.47 10.44
CA VAL A 102 -8.60 20.27 10.59
C VAL A 102 -9.43 20.08 9.34
N GLN A 103 -10.64 19.55 9.48
CA GLN A 103 -11.55 19.31 8.38
C GLN A 103 -12.04 20.65 7.84
N THR A 104 -11.24 21.25 6.95
CA THR A 104 -11.50 22.57 6.36
C THR A 104 -12.46 22.50 5.17
N GLY A 105 -12.92 21.30 4.77
CA GLY A 105 -13.76 21.09 3.59
C GLY A 105 -15.13 20.49 3.90
N ILE A 106 -16.14 20.93 3.13
CA ILE A 106 -17.52 20.41 3.13
C ILE A 106 -17.60 18.99 2.51
N HIS A 107 -16.55 18.54 1.81
CA HIS A 107 -16.52 17.27 1.10
C HIS A 107 -15.68 16.21 1.81
N SER A 108 -16.07 14.94 1.65
CA SER A 108 -15.26 13.79 2.05
C SER A 108 -13.96 13.77 1.21
N PRO A 109 -12.77 13.69 1.83
CA PRO A 109 -11.53 13.71 1.08
C PRO A 109 -11.36 12.40 0.29
N ALA A 110 -10.81 12.49 -0.92
CA ALA A 110 -10.45 11.30 -1.69
C ALA A 110 -9.07 10.79 -1.27
N VAL A 111 -8.86 9.49 -1.42
CA VAL A 111 -7.59 8.80 -1.15
C VAL A 111 -7.19 8.04 -2.40
N LEU A 112 -5.93 8.20 -2.80
CA LEU A 112 -5.27 7.41 -3.84
C LEU A 112 -4.51 6.26 -3.19
N VAL A 113 -4.81 5.05 -3.64
CA VAL A 113 -4.16 3.80 -3.26
C VAL A 113 -3.36 3.30 -4.45
N HIS A 114 -2.04 3.37 -4.32
CA HIS A 114 -1.10 2.89 -5.32
C HIS A 114 -0.81 1.42 -5.06
N LEU A 115 -0.68 0.64 -6.13
CA LEU A 115 -0.16 -0.71 -6.13
C LEU A 115 0.98 -0.80 -7.16
N LEU A 116 2.17 -1.12 -6.68
CA LEU A 116 3.37 -1.31 -7.48
C LEU A 116 3.71 -2.79 -7.52
N ILE A 117 3.93 -3.31 -8.72
CA ILE A 117 4.39 -4.68 -8.96
C ILE A 117 5.86 -4.62 -9.37
N TYR A 118 6.72 -5.11 -8.50
CA TYR A 118 8.16 -5.21 -8.73
C TYR A 118 8.53 -6.61 -9.19
N GLN A 119 9.45 -6.68 -10.14
CA GLN A 119 10.16 -7.91 -10.44
C GLN A 119 11.39 -8.00 -9.52
N ILE A 120 11.46 -9.05 -8.71
CA ILE A 120 12.57 -9.36 -7.82
C ILE A 120 13.20 -10.71 -8.21
N ALA A 121 14.36 -11.04 -7.64
CA ALA A 121 15.07 -12.28 -7.94
C ALA A 121 14.20 -13.53 -7.65
N ASP A 122 13.42 -13.50 -6.57
CA ASP A 122 12.63 -14.64 -6.11
C ASP A 122 11.17 -14.65 -6.62
N GLY A 123 10.84 -13.79 -7.61
CA GLY A 123 9.49 -13.68 -8.18
C GLY A 123 8.98 -12.24 -8.22
N LYS A 124 7.73 -12.02 -7.79
CA LYS A 124 7.11 -10.68 -7.77
C LYS A 124 6.89 -10.19 -6.36
N LEU A 125 7.10 -8.89 -6.18
CA LEU A 125 6.83 -8.16 -4.95
C LEU A 125 5.76 -7.11 -5.22
N ALA A 126 4.64 -7.18 -4.51
CA ALA A 126 3.62 -6.14 -4.51
C ALA A 126 3.87 -5.20 -3.33
N ILE A 127 3.83 -3.90 -3.61
CA ILE A 127 3.84 -2.85 -2.58
C ILE A 127 2.64 -1.96 -2.85
N SER A 128 1.78 -1.83 -1.85
CA SER A 128 0.68 -0.88 -1.89
C SER A 128 0.84 0.17 -0.82
N PHE A 129 0.56 1.43 -1.17
CA PHE A 129 0.60 2.56 -0.25
C PHE A 129 -0.48 3.57 -0.61
N ALA A 130 -0.92 4.35 0.37
CA ALA A 130 -2.02 5.28 0.20
C ALA A 130 -1.63 6.72 0.57
N HIS A 131 -2.25 7.71 -0.08
CA HIS A 131 -2.16 9.12 0.28
C HIS A 131 -3.44 9.86 -0.07
N PHE A 132 -3.71 11.00 0.57
CA PHE A 132 -4.85 11.85 0.25
C PHE A 132 -4.70 12.53 -1.12
N ASP A 133 -5.77 12.52 -1.92
CA ASP A 133 -5.90 13.17 -3.23
C ASP A 133 -6.16 14.68 -3.07
N GLU A 134 -5.25 15.37 -2.39
CA GLU A 134 -5.32 16.80 -2.11
C GLU A 134 -3.95 17.47 -2.27
N THR A 135 -3.96 18.79 -2.44
CA THR A 135 -2.72 19.58 -2.53
C THR A 135 -1.86 19.37 -1.29
N GLY A 136 -0.64 18.84 -1.46
CA GLY A 136 0.26 18.53 -0.35
C GLY A 136 -0.05 17.20 0.36
N GLY A 137 -1.07 16.45 -0.05
CA GLY A 137 -1.38 15.12 0.49
C GLY A 137 -0.22 14.14 0.36
N ASN A 138 0.57 14.24 -0.71
CA ASN A 138 1.83 13.49 -0.90
C ASN A 138 2.98 13.92 0.04
N GLN A 139 2.88 15.09 0.68
CA GLN A 139 3.88 15.61 1.62
C GLN A 139 3.59 15.20 3.06
N LEU A 140 2.38 14.69 3.33
CA LEU A 140 2.00 14.16 4.64
C LEU A 140 2.85 12.93 5.01
N ARG A 141 3.07 12.77 6.32
CA ARG A 141 3.79 11.62 6.89
C ARG A 141 2.78 10.56 7.26
N TYR A 142 2.85 9.42 6.58
CA TYR A 142 1.92 8.32 6.77
C TYR A 142 2.59 7.16 7.52
N SER A 143 2.04 6.80 8.66
CA SER A 143 2.48 5.67 9.48
C SER A 143 1.63 4.43 9.18
N GLY A 144 2.26 3.25 9.14
CA GLY A 144 1.58 1.96 8.86
C GLY A 144 1.04 1.80 7.42
N ALA A 145 1.25 2.80 6.57
CA ALA A 145 0.50 3.00 5.33
C ALA A 145 1.01 2.22 4.12
N ALA A 146 1.80 1.16 4.33
CA ALA A 146 2.16 0.24 3.25
C ALA A 146 1.78 -1.20 3.57
N TRP A 147 1.15 -1.84 2.59
CA TRP A 147 1.02 -3.28 2.51
C TRP A 147 2.07 -3.84 1.55
N MET A 148 2.65 -4.99 1.90
CA MET A 148 3.66 -5.65 1.09
C MET A 148 3.35 -7.13 0.99
N ALA A 149 3.59 -7.74 -0.16
CA ALA A 149 3.47 -9.19 -0.34
C ALA A 149 4.38 -9.72 -1.43
N VAL A 150 4.77 -10.99 -1.28
CA VAL A 150 5.45 -11.74 -2.34
C VAL A 150 4.48 -12.70 -3.02
N GLU A 151 4.59 -12.81 -4.34
CA GLU A 151 3.83 -13.79 -5.11
C GLU A 151 4.48 -15.17 -4.96
N LYS A 152 3.77 -16.15 -4.39
CA LYS A 152 4.27 -17.53 -4.23
C LYS A 152 3.78 -18.48 -5.32
N ALA A 153 2.64 -18.16 -5.91
CA ALA A 153 2.07 -18.81 -7.08
C ALA A 153 1.25 -17.74 -7.83
N PRO A 154 0.87 -17.94 -9.10
CA PRO A 154 0.12 -16.94 -9.85
C PRO A 154 -1.08 -16.41 -9.07
N ASN A 155 -1.11 -15.10 -8.84
CA ASN A 155 -2.11 -14.36 -8.05
C ASN A 155 -2.27 -14.80 -6.57
N ARG A 156 -1.32 -15.60 -6.05
CA ARG A 156 -1.27 -16.04 -4.65
C ARG A 156 -0.22 -15.24 -3.89
N TRP A 157 -0.70 -14.16 -3.27
CA TRP A 157 0.11 -13.23 -2.49
C TRP A 157 0.24 -13.66 -1.04
N VAL A 158 1.47 -13.70 -0.54
CA VAL A 158 1.78 -13.89 0.89
C VAL A 158 2.24 -12.56 1.46
N THR A 159 1.45 -12.01 2.37
CA THR A 159 1.71 -10.72 3.02
C THR A 159 2.98 -10.78 3.87
N ILE A 160 3.82 -9.77 3.71
CA ILE A 160 4.98 -9.53 4.55
C ILE A 160 4.52 -8.68 5.72
N GLU A 161 4.56 -9.26 6.91
CA GLU A 161 4.09 -8.58 8.10
C GLU A 161 5.07 -7.50 8.59
N PRO A 162 4.60 -6.27 8.91
CA PRO A 162 5.45 -5.27 9.55
C PRO A 162 5.91 -5.77 10.93
N ARG A 163 7.16 -5.46 11.30
CA ARG A 163 7.75 -5.91 12.57
C ARG A 163 7.09 -5.34 13.83
N ARG A 164 6.29 -4.28 13.72
CA ARG A 164 5.61 -3.63 14.85
C ARG A 164 4.23 -3.19 14.43
N LEU A 165 3.24 -3.63 15.20
CA LEU A 165 1.84 -3.27 15.06
C LEU A 165 1.36 -2.70 16.38
N SER A 166 0.47 -1.73 16.33
CA SER A 166 -0.19 -1.24 17.53
C SER A 166 -1.15 -2.33 18.04
N PRO A 167 -1.29 -2.57 19.35
CA PRO A 167 -2.11 -3.67 19.89
C PRO A 167 -3.60 -3.68 19.51
N HIS A 168 -4.10 -2.59 18.92
CA HIS A 168 -5.52 -2.40 18.57
C HIS A 168 -5.79 -2.45 17.06
N GLU A 169 -4.80 -2.82 16.24
CA GLU A 169 -4.98 -2.95 14.79
C GLU A 169 -5.76 -4.24 14.47
N LEU A 170 -7.05 -4.10 14.14
CA LEU A 170 -7.87 -5.21 13.62
C LEU A 170 -7.36 -5.62 12.24
N ARG A 171 -7.06 -6.91 12.05
CA ARG A 171 -6.53 -7.44 10.78
C ARG A 171 -7.50 -8.39 10.12
N GLY A 172 -7.97 -8.01 8.94
CA GLY A 172 -8.38 -8.94 7.90
C GLY A 172 -7.19 -9.27 6.98
N PRO A 173 -7.33 -10.26 6.09
CA PRO A 173 -6.37 -10.45 5.01
C PRO A 173 -6.24 -9.15 4.19
N ARG A 174 -5.01 -8.80 3.81
CA ARG A 174 -4.73 -7.63 2.93
C ARG A 174 -5.27 -6.29 3.48
N THR A 175 -5.38 -6.19 4.81
CA THR A 175 -5.73 -4.95 5.51
C THR A 175 -4.45 -4.22 5.92
N TYR A 176 -4.45 -2.90 5.78
CA TYR A 176 -3.41 -2.03 6.33
C TYR A 176 -3.98 -0.66 6.68
N THR A 177 -3.26 0.09 7.49
CA THR A 177 -3.77 1.29 8.15
C THR A 177 -2.99 2.52 7.73
N ILE A 178 -3.67 3.64 7.54
CA ILE A 178 -3.01 4.92 7.32
C ILE A 178 -3.31 5.85 8.51
N ALA A 179 -2.25 6.38 9.10
CA ALA A 179 -2.32 7.43 10.10
C ALA A 179 -1.48 8.62 9.63
N VAL A 180 -2.05 9.82 9.70
CA VAL A 180 -1.35 11.06 9.35
C VAL A 180 -0.62 11.58 10.58
N GLU A 181 0.70 11.67 10.52
CA GLU A 181 1.49 12.25 11.59
C GLU A 181 1.57 13.77 11.47
N THR A 182 1.35 14.47 12.58
CA THR A 182 1.60 15.92 12.67
C THR A 182 3.09 16.21 12.45
N PRO A 183 3.44 17.26 11.69
CA PRO A 183 4.81 17.78 11.65
C PRO A 183 5.33 18.00 13.08
N ASN A 184 6.55 17.53 13.38
CA ASN A 184 7.22 17.67 14.69
C ASN A 184 6.64 16.85 15.85
N SER A 185 5.73 15.91 15.62
CA SER A 185 5.38 14.90 16.64
C SER A 185 6.60 14.04 17.00
N VAL A 186 6.68 13.57 18.26
CA VAL A 186 7.77 12.67 18.74
C VAL A 186 7.94 11.44 17.86
N ARG A 187 6.85 10.96 17.24
CA ARG A 187 6.85 9.85 16.28
C ARG A 187 7.44 10.29 14.92
N SER A 188 7.02 11.44 14.39
CA SER A 188 7.55 12.00 13.14
C SER A 188 9.04 12.35 13.16
N LEU A 189 9.58 12.70 14.35
CA LEU A 189 10.99 13.01 14.58
C LEU A 189 11.86 11.76 14.73
N ARG A 190 11.29 10.62 15.16
CA ARG A 190 12.01 9.35 15.32
C ARG A 190 12.04 8.48 14.06
N GLY A 191 11.08 8.68 13.14
CA GLY A 191 10.88 7.76 12.01
C GLY A 191 10.67 6.32 12.47
N ASN A 192 10.75 5.35 11.55
CA ASN A 192 10.69 3.90 11.84
C ASN A 192 11.96 3.37 12.58
N GLY A 193 12.67 4.22 13.33
CA GLY A 193 13.92 3.89 14.04
C GLY A 193 13.72 3.00 15.27
N PRO A 194 14.83 2.41 15.80
CA PRO A 194 14.78 1.46 16.92
C PRO A 194 14.19 2.11 18.18
N PRO A 195 13.60 1.32 19.10
CA PRO A 195 12.97 1.85 20.31
C PRO A 195 13.96 2.68 21.14
N PRO A 196 13.49 3.69 21.88
CA PRO A 196 14.32 4.33 22.89
C PRO A 196 14.78 3.28 23.90
N ILE A 197 16.09 3.14 24.05
CA ILE A 197 16.68 2.62 25.27
C ILE A 197 16.41 3.68 26.34
N GLY A 198 15.54 3.39 27.32
CA GLY A 198 15.40 4.22 28.51
C GLY A 198 14.06 4.92 28.77
N SER A 199 12.92 4.46 28.25
CA SER A 199 11.61 4.89 28.79
C SER A 199 11.12 3.87 29.80
N SER A 200 11.55 4.03 31.04
CA SER A 200 10.99 3.38 32.22
C SER A 200 9.48 3.63 32.29
N VAL A 201 8.68 2.63 31.95
CA VAL A 201 7.32 2.54 32.46
C VAL A 201 7.47 2.28 33.95
N GLN A 202 7.35 3.33 34.77
CA GLN A 202 7.04 3.14 36.18
C GLN A 202 5.66 2.49 36.24
N ILE A 203 5.65 1.20 36.54
CA ILE A 203 4.44 0.46 36.89
C ILE A 203 3.96 1.09 38.21
N GLN A 204 2.93 1.93 38.14
CA GLN A 204 2.21 2.35 39.33
C GLN A 204 1.50 1.11 39.88
N ALA A 205 2.01 0.60 41.00
CA ALA A 205 1.42 -0.56 41.68
C ALA A 205 -0.05 -0.27 42.01
N SER A 206 -0.94 -1.14 41.56
CA SER A 206 -2.35 -1.09 41.93
C SER A 206 -2.49 -1.31 43.45
N PRO A 207 -3.37 -0.58 44.16
CA PRO A 207 -3.47 -0.60 45.62
C PRO A 207 -4.00 -1.91 46.23
N ASN A 208 -4.21 -2.96 45.43
CA ASN A 208 -4.80 -4.23 45.86
C ASN A 208 -3.84 -5.44 45.83
N MET A 209 -2.53 -5.23 45.78
CA MET A 209 -1.57 -6.34 45.83
C MET A 209 -1.12 -6.61 47.27
N ILE A 210 -1.61 -7.71 47.85
CA ILE A 210 -1.19 -8.24 49.15
C ILE A 210 0.26 -8.72 49.03
N THR A 211 1.18 -8.04 49.71
CA THR A 211 2.60 -8.41 49.77
C THR A 211 2.80 -9.54 50.78
N HIS A 212 3.08 -10.76 50.32
CA HIS A 212 3.68 -11.78 51.17
C HIS A 212 5.19 -11.51 51.26
N THR A 213 5.61 -10.89 52.36
CA THR A 213 7.02 -10.70 52.71
C THR A 213 7.62 -12.02 53.19
N ILE A 214 8.53 -12.60 52.42
CA ILE A 214 9.50 -13.58 52.93
C ILE A 214 10.76 -12.80 53.33
N ARG A 215 11.09 -12.90 54.61
CA ARG A 215 12.22 -12.23 55.28
C ARG A 215 13.38 -13.22 55.29
N GLU A 216 14.46 -12.94 54.56
CA GLU A 216 15.70 -13.69 54.69
C GLU A 216 16.68 -12.98 55.63
N ARG A 217 17.36 -13.80 56.42
CA ARG A 217 18.39 -13.49 57.41
C ARG A 217 19.70 -13.08 56.76
#